data_AF-A0A7X3VBZ7-F1
#
_entry.id   AF-A0A7X3VBZ7-F1
#
_cell.length_a   1.000
_cell.length_b   1.000
_cell.length_c   1.000
_cell.angle_alpha   90.00
_cell.angle_beta   90.00
_cell.angle_gamma   90.00
#
_symmetry.space_group_name_H-M   'P 1'
#
loop_
_entity.id
_entity.type
_entity.pdbx_description
1 polymer ?
#
loop_
_entity_poly.entity_id
_entity_poly.type
_entity_poly.pdbx_seq_one_letter_code
_entity_poly.pdbx_strand_id
1 'polypeptide(L)'
;MAIQMAPPESSGSGRGSGQGMRGAAKEPRKYIAFRPPESVARRIHLVATGRGMTPTDYILECMGDRIDLDFADLAAQLQEEVG
;
A
#
# COMPACT_ATOMS: atom_id res chain seq x y z
N MET A 1 -42.66 25.01 -26.75
CA MET A 1 -42.31 24.51 -25.40
C MET A 1 -41.40 23.30 -25.58
N ALA A 2 -40.23 23.35 -24.91
CA ALA A 2 -39.20 22.33 -24.70
C ALA A 2 -38.77 21.42 -25.88
N ILE A 3 -37.69 21.81 -26.56
CA ILE A 3 -36.80 20.91 -27.29
C ILE A 3 -35.76 20.42 -26.29
N GLN A 4 -35.76 19.13 -25.95
CA GLN A 4 -34.74 18.52 -25.10
C GLN A 4 -33.41 18.43 -25.87
N MET A 5 -32.38 19.02 -25.27
CA MET A 5 -31.00 19.03 -25.72
C MET A 5 -30.32 17.69 -25.40
N ALA A 6 -29.63 17.10 -26.36
CA ALA A 6 -28.51 16.19 -26.10
C ALA A 6 -27.24 16.83 -26.70
N PRO A 7 -26.16 17.02 -25.91
CA PRO A 7 -24.91 17.60 -26.41
C PRO A 7 -24.10 16.60 -27.25
N PRO A 8 -23.19 17.09 -28.12
CA PRO A 8 -22.55 16.33 -29.18
C PRO A 8 -21.45 15.38 -28.67
N GLU A 9 -21.25 14.29 -29.41
CA GLU A 9 -20.16 13.34 -29.21
C GLU A 9 -18.79 14.05 -29.33
N SER A 10 -18.13 14.27 -28.20
CA SER A 10 -16.73 14.68 -28.18
C SER A 10 -15.84 13.44 -28.19
N SER A 11 -15.28 13.18 -29.36
CA SER A 11 -14.08 12.39 -29.60
C SER A 11 -12.93 12.78 -28.67
N GLY A 12 -12.31 11.80 -28.02
CA GLY A 12 -11.04 12.01 -27.32
C GLY A 12 -10.69 10.98 -26.26
N SER A 13 -9.94 9.94 -26.64
CA SER A 13 -8.63 9.59 -26.05
C SER A 13 -8.28 8.12 -26.30
N GLY A 14 -7.02 7.91 -26.68
CA GLY A 14 -6.56 6.78 -27.47
C GLY A 14 -6.58 5.43 -26.76
N ARG A 15 -6.92 4.41 -27.54
CA ARG A 15 -6.44 3.05 -27.32
C ARG A 15 -4.95 3.02 -27.66
N GLY A 16 -4.13 3.42 -26.69
CA GLY A 16 -2.69 3.20 -26.72
C GLY A 16 -2.39 1.72 -26.69
N SER A 17 -1.96 1.19 -27.82
CA SER A 17 -1.33 -0.11 -27.99
C SER A 17 -0.08 -0.20 -27.10
N GLY A 18 -0.23 -0.76 -25.90
CA GLY A 18 0.87 -1.04 -24.97
C GLY A 18 1.42 -2.44 -25.14
N GLN A 19 1.86 -2.78 -26.35
CA GLN A 19 2.77 -3.90 -26.59
C GLN A 19 4.10 -3.55 -25.90
N GLY A 20 4.28 -3.96 -24.63
CA GLY A 20 5.53 -3.68 -23.93
C GLY A 20 5.44 -3.78 -22.41
N MET A 21 5.26 -4.99 -21.86
CA MET A 21 5.67 -5.28 -20.48
C MET A 21 6.20 -6.72 -20.36
N ARG A 22 7.16 -7.08 -21.21
CA ARG A 22 8.13 -8.12 -20.88
C ARG A 22 9.31 -7.42 -20.20
N GLY A 23 9.25 -7.25 -18.87
CA GLY A 23 10.36 -6.63 -18.13
C GLY A 23 10.05 -5.90 -16.83
N ALA A 24 8.78 -5.77 -16.41
CA ALA A 24 8.52 -5.27 -15.06
C ALA A 24 8.80 -6.41 -14.07
N ALA A 25 9.96 -6.36 -13.40
CA ALA A 25 10.07 -6.95 -12.07
C ALA A 25 8.80 -6.52 -11.32
N LYS A 26 8.01 -7.48 -10.82
CA LYS A 26 6.77 -7.16 -10.12
C LYS A 26 7.14 -6.27 -8.94
N GLU A 27 6.94 -4.97 -9.07
CA GLU A 27 7.14 -3.98 -8.02
C GLU A 27 6.47 -4.49 -6.72
N PRO A 28 7.03 -4.20 -5.53
CA PRO A 28 6.41 -4.58 -4.27
C PRO A 28 4.93 -4.19 -4.28
N ARG A 29 4.06 -5.14 -3.93
CA ARG A 29 2.60 -5.00 -4.11
C ARG A 29 2.08 -3.74 -3.42
N LYS A 30 1.22 -3.03 -4.14
CA LYS A 30 0.61 -1.73 -3.78
C LYS A 30 -0.30 -1.72 -2.54
N TYR A 31 -0.56 -2.87 -1.90
CA TYR A 31 -1.37 -2.99 -0.68
C TYR A 31 -1.25 -4.40 -0.06
N ILE A 32 -0.99 -4.49 1.26
CA ILE A 32 -1.05 -5.76 2.02
C ILE A 32 -2.35 -5.76 2.82
N ALA A 33 -3.30 -6.62 2.43
CA ALA A 33 -4.55 -6.77 3.17
C ALA A 33 -4.28 -7.52 4.49
N PHE A 34 -4.29 -6.79 5.60
CA PHE A 34 -4.11 -7.33 6.95
C PHE A 34 -5.43 -7.28 7.73
N ARG A 35 -5.74 -8.35 8.47
CA ARG A 35 -6.94 -8.45 9.33
C ARG A 35 -6.52 -8.90 10.74
N PRO A 36 -6.24 -7.96 11.65
CA PRO A 36 -5.91 -8.30 13.03
C PRO A 36 -7.14 -8.85 13.77
N PRO A 37 -6.95 -9.58 14.88
CA PRO A 37 -8.04 -9.89 15.81
C PRO A 37 -8.77 -8.62 16.27
N GLU A 38 -10.08 -8.73 16.52
CA GLU A 38 -10.94 -7.60 16.90
C GLU A 38 -10.41 -6.82 18.13
N SER A 39 -9.87 -7.54 19.12
CA SER A 39 -9.26 -6.91 20.31
C SER A 39 -8.05 -6.03 19.95
N VAL A 40 -7.27 -6.45 18.95
CA VAL A 40 -6.09 -5.71 18.47
C VAL A 40 -6.52 -4.54 17.58
N ALA A 41 -7.49 -4.75 16.69
CA ALA A 41 -8.08 -3.68 15.87
C ALA A 41 -8.59 -2.52 16.75
N ARG A 42 -9.33 -2.83 17.83
CA ARG A 42 -9.83 -1.83 18.78
C ARG A 42 -8.69 -1.06 19.47
N ARG A 43 -7.64 -1.75 19.90
CA ARG A 43 -6.47 -1.11 20.51
C ARG A 43 -5.75 -0.20 19.53
N ILE A 44 -5.52 -0.65 18.30
CA ILE A 44 -4.92 0.16 17.23
C ILE A 44 -5.75 1.42 17.01
N HIS A 45 -7.08 1.29 16.91
CA HIS A 45 -7.95 2.44 16.67
C HIS A 45 -7.91 3.46 17.82
N LEU A 46 -7.93 3.00 19.07
CA LEU A 46 -7.83 3.87 20.24
C LEU A 46 -6.50 4.62 20.29
N VAL A 47 -5.39 3.92 20.09
CA VAL A 47 -4.04 4.53 20.14
C VAL A 47 -3.84 5.50 18.97
N ALA A 48 -4.22 5.11 17.75
CA ALA A 48 -4.11 5.97 16.58
C ALA A 48 -4.94 7.26 16.76
N THR A 49 -6.17 7.14 17.25
CA THR A 49 -7.03 8.29 17.55
C THR A 49 -6.40 9.20 18.61
N GLY A 50 -5.88 8.62 19.70
CA GLY A 50 -5.19 9.39 20.75
C GLY A 50 -3.93 10.12 20.26
N ARG A 51 -3.30 9.63 19.19
CA ARG A 51 -2.14 10.26 18.54
C ARG A 51 -2.51 11.18 17.37
N GLY A 52 -3.80 11.31 17.03
CA GLY A 52 -4.25 12.08 15.88
C GLY A 52 -3.85 11.49 14.52
N MET A 53 -3.68 10.16 14.45
CA MET A 53 -3.25 9.43 13.26
C MET A 53 -4.34 8.48 12.76
N THR A 54 -4.25 8.04 11.50
CA THR A 54 -5.10 6.94 11.03
C THR A 54 -4.58 5.60 11.56
N PRO A 55 -5.45 4.58 11.74
CA PRO A 55 -5.01 3.23 12.08
C PRO A 55 -3.94 2.68 11.13
N THR A 56 -4.03 3.01 9.84
CA THR A 56 -3.07 2.58 8.82
C THR A 56 -1.70 3.22 9.05
N ASP A 57 -1.64 4.53 9.28
CA ASP A 57 -0.38 5.24 9.51
C ASP A 57 0.31 4.74 10.78
N TYR A 58 -0.46 4.53 11.85
CA TYR A 58 0.05 3.96 13.09
C TYR A 58 0.64 2.56 12.88
N ILE A 59 -0.02 1.71 12.09
CA ILE A 59 0.51 0.37 11.77
C ILE A 59 1.79 0.47 10.96
N LEU A 60 1.84 1.36 9.95
CA LEU A 60 3.03 1.54 9.10
C LEU A 60 4.23 2.03 9.92
N GLU A 61 4.03 2.98 10.83
CA GLU A 61 5.05 3.45 11.77
C GLU A 61 5.58 2.29 12.63
N CYS A 62 4.69 1.55 13.29
CA CYS A 62 5.09 0.43 14.15
C CYS A 62 5.80 -0.71 13.37
N MET A 63 5.35 -0.98 12.13
CA MET A 63 5.93 -2.03 11.30
C MET A 63 7.29 -1.65 10.74
N GLY A 64 7.51 -0.38 10.39
CA GLY A 64 8.81 0.10 9.89
C GLY A 64 9.93 -0.20 10.87
N ASP A 65 9.78 0.25 12.12
CA ASP A 65 10.76 0.02 13.18
C ASP A 65 11.05 -1.46 13.39
N ARG A 66 10.01 -2.30 13.33
CA ARG A 66 10.17 -3.75 13.53
C ARG A 66 10.87 -4.42 12.36
N ILE A 67 10.54 -4.05 11.14
CA ILE A 67 11.15 -4.60 9.91
C ILE A 67 12.63 -4.24 9.86
N ASP A 68 13.00 -3.02 10.23
CA ASP A 68 14.41 -2.59 10.24
C ASP A 68 15.23 -3.40 11.25
N LEU A 69 14.67 -3.69 12.42
CA LEU A 69 15.30 -4.56 13.42
C LEU A 69 15.43 -6.00 12.90
N ASP A 70 14.34 -6.57 12.37
CA ASP A 70 14.36 -7.94 11.83
C ASP A 70 15.35 -8.05 10.64
N PHE A 71 15.50 -6.99 9.84
CA PHE A 71 16.47 -6.93 8.74
C PHE A 71 17.91 -6.85 9.24
N ALA A 72 18.17 -6.07 10.30
CA ALA A 72 19.49 -6.00 10.92
C ALA A 72 19.91 -7.35 11.54
N ASP A 73 18.98 -8.02 12.22
CA ASP A 73 19.20 -9.36 12.78
C ASP A 73 19.54 -10.37 11.68
N LEU A 74 18.79 -10.35 10.57
CA LEU A 74 19.05 -11.22 9.41
C LEU A 74 20.42 -10.93 8.78
N ALA A 75 20.81 -9.65 8.66
CA ALA A 75 22.11 -9.27 8.12
C ALA A 75 23.27 -9.77 8.98
N ALA A 76 23.13 -9.74 10.30
CA ALA A 76 24.13 -10.25 11.24
C ALA A 76 24.30 -11.78 11.12
N GLN A 77 23.18 -12.53 11.07
CA GLN A 77 23.20 -13.99 10.89
C GLN A 77 23.94 -14.40 9.61
N LEU A 78 23.67 -13.70 8.50
CA LEU A 78 24.33 -13.97 7.22
C LEU A 78 25.83 -13.69 7.24
N GLN A 79 26.31 -12.78 8.09
CA GLN A 79 27.74 -12.51 8.24
C GLN A 79 28.46 -13.62 9.03
N GLU A 80 27.79 -14.22 10.01
CA GLU A 80 28.34 -15.33 10.82
C GLU A 80 28.43 -16.65 10.04
N GLU A 81 27.52 -16.89 9.07
CA GLU A 81 27.55 -18.11 8.24
C GLU A 81 28.59 -18.06 7.11
N VAL A 82 29.06 -16.88 6.73
CA VAL A 82 30.00 -16.66 5.62
C VAL A 82 31.44 -16.42 6.11
N GLY A 83 31.63 -16.12 7.40
CA GLY A 83 32.94 -15.89 8.03
C GLY A 83 33.54 -17.15 8.66
#